data_AF-A0ABD0WKP6-F1
#
_entry.id   AF-A0ABD0WKP6-F1
#
_cell.length_a   1.000
_cell.length_b   1.000
_cell.length_c   1.000
_cell.angle_alpha   90.00
_cell.angle_beta   90.00
_cell.angle_gamma   90.00
#
_symmetry.space_group_name_H-M   'P 1'
#
loop_
_entity.id
_entity.type
_entity.pdbx_description
1 polymer ?
#
loop_
_entity_poly.entity_id
_entity_poly.type
_entity_poly.pdbx_seq_one_letter_code
_entity_poly.pdbx_strand_id
1 'polypeptide(L)'
;MFVKFVIALLVLTVLEQVIGLDHIDVHDKPPEKPANQKGRMSLQNTAEIQHCLLSAGDVGCGVFECFENNSCEIRGLQEICLTFLHNAGKFDSQGKSFIKDALKCMAHGLRHKFSCISRKCLAIKEMVFQLQRECYLRHDLCSAAKENVAVMVEMIHFQDLFPKGPYVELVNILLSCGEEVKEPLTRSVRMQCEQNWGALCDSLSLCTSLAPPPGQTPPDHRRPSSAHSEPDHPRPSRQGDKDKISKGGFNAHPRSRSQGPRRQSPDAGVLAEQDHPEATGIRR
;
A
#
# COMPACT_ATOMS: atom_id res chain seq x y z
N MET A 1 15.81 -17.69 -34.61
CA MET A 1 15.26 -16.36 -34.96
C MET A 1 13.76 -16.42 -35.30
N PHE A 2 13.30 -17.42 -36.06
CA PHE A 2 11.89 -17.57 -36.44
C PHE A 2 10.90 -17.65 -35.26
N VAL A 3 11.22 -18.36 -34.18
CA VAL A 3 10.32 -18.52 -33.02
C VAL A 3 10.02 -17.18 -32.33
N LYS A 4 11.02 -16.30 -32.22
CA LYS A 4 10.84 -14.95 -31.64
C LYS A 4 9.98 -14.05 -32.51
N PHE A 5 10.08 -14.21 -33.84
CA PHE A 5 9.26 -13.49 -34.81
C PHE A 5 7.79 -13.95 -34.76
N VAL A 6 7.56 -15.27 -34.64
CA VAL A 6 6.21 -15.85 -34.52
C VAL A 6 5.54 -15.42 -33.22
N ILE A 7 6.28 -15.38 -32.10
CA ILE A 7 5.74 -14.89 -30.82
C ILE A 7 5.44 -13.39 -30.89
N ALA A 8 6.31 -12.59 -31.49
CA ALA A 8 6.07 -11.16 -31.67
C ALA A 8 4.83 -10.88 -32.54
N LEU A 9 4.64 -11.63 -33.62
CA LEU A 9 3.47 -11.55 -34.48
C LEU A 9 2.19 -11.96 -33.74
N LEU A 10 2.23 -13.03 -32.94
CA LEU A 10 1.10 -13.46 -32.12
C LEU A 10 0.69 -12.40 -31.10
N VAL A 11 1.66 -11.79 -30.41
CA VAL A 11 1.40 -10.71 -29.44
C VAL A 11 0.83 -9.47 -30.13
N LEU A 12 1.34 -9.10 -31.31
CA LEU A 12 0.80 -8.00 -32.13
C LEU A 12 -0.64 -8.27 -32.58
N THR A 13 -0.95 -9.50 -33.02
CA THR A 13 -2.32 -9.85 -33.44
C THR A 13 -3.32 -9.82 -32.28
N VAL A 14 -2.92 -10.20 -31.08
CA VAL A 14 -3.77 -10.10 -29.88
C VAL A 14 -3.93 -8.64 -29.45
N LEU A 15 -2.90 -7.81 -29.59
CA LEU A 15 -3.00 -6.37 -29.31
C LEU A 15 -3.95 -5.65 -30.28
N GLU A 16 -3.92 -6.00 -31.57
CA GLU A 16 -4.82 -5.43 -32.57
C GLU A 16 -6.28 -5.85 -32.35
N GLN A 17 -6.55 -7.07 -31.87
CA GLN A 17 -7.91 -7.49 -31.51
C GLN A 17 -8.50 -6.74 -30.31
N VAL A 18 -7.66 -6.19 -29.43
CA VAL A 18 -8.10 -5.36 -28.28
C VAL A 18 -8.30 -3.89 -28.69
N ILE A 19 -7.70 -3.44 -29.80
CA ILE A 19 -7.73 -2.04 -30.25
C ILE A 19 -8.67 -1.84 -31.46
N GLY A 20 -8.98 -2.89 -32.23
CA GLY A 20 -9.77 -2.84 -33.46
C GLY A 20 -11.15 -3.49 -33.33
N LEU A 21 -12.07 -2.86 -32.59
CA LEU A 21 -13.51 -3.08 -32.79
C LEU A 21 -14.22 -1.72 -32.76
N ASP A 22 -13.95 -0.91 -33.78
CA ASP A 22 -14.80 0.22 -34.11
C ASP A 22 -15.08 0.19 -35.62
N HIS A 23 -16.36 0.34 -35.95
CA HIS A 23 -16.97 0.47 -37.29
C HIS A 23 -17.26 -0.82 -38.08
N ILE A 24 -18.53 -1.23 -38.23
CA ILE A 24 -19.51 -0.73 -39.24
C ILE A 24 -20.90 -1.29 -38.88
N ASP A 25 -21.88 -0.42 -38.58
CA ASP A 25 -23.28 -0.66 -38.96
C ASP A 25 -23.97 0.68 -39.21
N VAL A 26 -24.57 0.82 -40.39
CA VAL A 26 -25.25 2.02 -40.88
C VAL A 26 -26.70 1.93 -40.43
N HIS A 27 -27.08 2.69 -39.40
CA HIS A 27 -28.49 3.02 -39.17
C HIS A 27 -28.69 4.44 -38.64
N ASP A 28 -29.58 5.15 -39.33
CA ASP A 28 -29.92 6.57 -39.26
C ASP A 28 -30.52 6.97 -37.89
N LYS A 29 -29.84 7.84 -37.13
CA LYS A 29 -30.38 8.55 -35.95
C LYS A 29 -29.80 9.98 -35.83
N PRO A 30 -30.60 10.98 -35.36
CA PRO A 30 -30.31 12.42 -35.44
C PRO A 30 -29.24 12.88 -34.42
N PRO A 31 -28.67 14.09 -34.57
CA PRO A 31 -27.26 14.38 -34.27
C PRO A 31 -26.97 14.29 -32.77
N GLU A 32 -26.11 13.35 -32.40
CA GLU A 32 -25.54 13.28 -31.05
C GLU A 32 -24.58 14.44 -30.81
N LYS A 33 -24.74 15.05 -29.62
CA LYS A 33 -23.90 16.11 -29.06
C LYS A 33 -22.41 15.71 -29.00
N PRO A 34 -21.49 16.68 -29.06
CA PRO A 34 -20.08 16.42 -29.30
C PRO A 34 -19.42 15.62 -28.17
N ALA A 35 -18.44 14.80 -28.56
CA ALA A 35 -17.55 13.95 -27.76
C ALA A 35 -16.66 14.67 -26.72
N ASN A 36 -17.11 15.81 -26.17
CA ASN A 36 -16.37 16.69 -25.26
C ASN A 36 -16.65 16.42 -23.76
N GLN A 37 -17.42 15.37 -23.43
CA GLN A 37 -17.80 15.06 -22.04
C GLN A 37 -16.90 14.03 -21.35
N LYS A 38 -16.12 13.23 -22.10
CA LYS A 38 -15.29 12.15 -21.53
C LYS A 38 -14.16 12.66 -20.60
N GLY A 39 -13.80 13.94 -20.69
CA GLY A 39 -12.79 14.58 -19.83
C GLY A 39 -13.37 15.37 -18.65
N ARG A 40 -14.69 15.33 -18.42
CA ARG A 40 -15.35 16.13 -17.39
C ARG A 40 -16.33 15.29 -16.57
N MET A 41 -16.37 15.58 -15.29
CA MET A 41 -17.36 15.02 -14.39
C MET A 41 -18.75 15.62 -14.66
N SER A 42 -19.77 14.75 -14.63
CA SER A 42 -21.16 15.16 -14.75
C SER A 42 -21.54 16.10 -13.59
N LEU A 43 -22.54 16.97 -13.80
CA LEU A 43 -23.05 17.82 -12.71
C LEU A 43 -23.64 16.96 -11.58
N GLN A 44 -24.32 15.87 -11.94
CA GLN A 44 -24.94 14.94 -10.99
C GLN A 44 -23.90 14.28 -10.10
N ASN A 45 -22.86 13.66 -10.68
CA ASN A 45 -21.76 13.08 -9.91
C ASN A 45 -21.07 14.14 -9.02
N THR A 46 -20.93 15.37 -9.51
CA THR A 46 -20.34 16.45 -8.70
C THR A 46 -21.18 16.76 -7.47
N ALA A 47 -22.50 16.88 -7.63
CA ALA A 47 -23.42 17.15 -6.53
C ALA A 47 -23.50 15.98 -5.54
N GLU A 48 -23.53 14.74 -6.04
CA GLU A 48 -23.54 13.52 -5.22
C GLU A 48 -22.27 13.39 -4.39
N ILE A 49 -21.10 13.58 -5.00
CA ILE A 49 -19.81 13.55 -4.29
C ILE A 49 -19.78 14.66 -3.24
N GLN A 50 -20.19 15.88 -3.59
CA GLN A 50 -20.21 16.99 -2.64
C GLN A 50 -21.12 16.70 -1.44
N HIS A 51 -22.31 16.17 -1.66
CA HIS A 51 -23.23 15.77 -0.61
C HIS A 51 -22.66 14.62 0.26
N CYS A 52 -22.04 13.62 -0.38
CA CYS A 52 -21.37 12.52 0.30
C CYS A 52 -20.25 13.04 1.22
N LEU A 53 -19.38 13.92 0.72
CA LEU A 53 -18.26 14.48 1.48
C LEU A 53 -18.71 15.29 2.69
N LEU A 54 -19.84 16.02 2.59
CA LEU A 54 -20.40 16.78 3.71
C LEU A 54 -21.05 15.88 4.76
N SER A 55 -21.57 14.72 4.35
CA SER A 55 -22.28 13.78 5.23
C SER A 55 -21.35 12.74 5.87
N ALA A 56 -20.23 12.43 5.21
CA ALA A 56 -19.27 11.45 5.67
C ALA A 56 -18.47 11.98 6.87
N GLY A 57 -18.31 11.13 7.89
CA GLY A 57 -17.51 11.43 9.07
C GLY A 57 -16.00 11.47 8.78
N ASP A 58 -15.26 12.21 9.60
CA ASP A 58 -13.80 12.36 9.48
C ASP A 58 -12.99 11.15 9.97
N VAL A 59 -13.68 10.14 10.50
CA VAL A 59 -13.09 8.90 11.05
C VAL A 59 -13.51 7.73 10.17
N GLY A 60 -12.57 6.84 9.87
CA GLY A 60 -12.79 5.69 8.98
C GLY A 60 -12.57 6.05 7.52
N CYS A 61 -13.16 5.25 6.62
CA CYS A 61 -12.91 5.35 5.18
C CYS A 61 -14.07 5.94 4.35
N GLY A 62 -15.16 6.36 4.97
CA GLY A 62 -16.39 6.77 4.27
C GLY A 62 -16.20 8.00 3.36
N VAL A 63 -15.31 8.93 3.71
CA VAL A 63 -14.98 10.08 2.85
C VAL A 63 -14.33 9.65 1.52
N PHE A 64 -13.56 8.56 1.54
CA PHE A 64 -12.88 8.05 0.34
C PHE A 64 -13.85 7.27 -0.56
N GLU A 65 -14.82 6.57 0.03
CA GLU A 65 -15.88 5.85 -0.70
C GLU A 65 -16.69 6.78 -1.62
N CYS A 66 -16.79 8.07 -1.28
CA CYS A 66 -17.43 9.07 -2.13
C CYS A 66 -16.86 9.13 -3.54
N PHE A 67 -15.63 8.66 -3.76
CA PHE A 67 -14.97 8.67 -5.06
C PHE A 67 -14.96 7.31 -5.77
N GLU A 68 -15.53 6.22 -5.24
CA GLU A 68 -15.40 4.93 -5.93
C GLU A 68 -16.18 4.83 -7.25
N ASN A 69 -17.35 5.49 -7.32
CA ASN A 69 -18.23 5.42 -8.48
C ASN A 69 -18.31 6.78 -9.17
N ASN A 70 -17.26 7.16 -9.91
CA ASN A 70 -17.23 8.42 -10.65
C ASN A 70 -16.70 8.29 -12.08
N SER A 71 -17.14 9.20 -12.95
CA SER A 71 -16.78 9.22 -14.37
C SER A 71 -15.33 9.62 -14.66
N CYS A 72 -14.54 9.99 -13.64
CA CYS A 72 -13.15 10.39 -13.76
C CYS A 72 -12.16 9.31 -13.27
N GLU A 73 -12.65 8.12 -12.90
CA GLU A 73 -11.82 6.96 -12.49
C GLU A 73 -10.85 7.27 -11.34
N ILE A 74 -11.31 8.10 -10.39
CA ILE A 74 -10.51 8.52 -9.23
C ILE A 74 -10.78 7.55 -8.07
N ARG A 75 -10.27 6.33 -8.19
CA ARG A 75 -10.49 5.22 -7.25
C ARG A 75 -9.20 4.88 -6.49
N GLY A 76 -9.27 4.10 -5.42
CA GLY A 76 -8.08 3.55 -4.75
C GLY A 76 -7.81 4.11 -3.35
N LEU A 77 -8.31 5.30 -3.01
CA LEU A 77 -8.09 5.87 -1.68
C LEU A 77 -8.85 5.11 -0.60
N GLN A 78 -10.02 4.54 -0.93
CA GLN A 78 -10.79 3.74 0.02
C GLN A 78 -10.05 2.45 0.34
N GLU A 79 -9.54 1.74 -0.66
CA GLU A 79 -8.80 0.50 -0.50
C GLU A 79 -7.51 0.71 0.30
N ILE A 80 -6.78 1.80 0.04
CA ILE A 80 -5.61 2.18 0.85
C ILE A 80 -6.02 2.41 2.30
N CYS A 81 -7.10 3.17 2.54
CA CYS A 81 -7.59 3.43 3.89
C CYS A 81 -7.95 2.13 4.62
N LEU A 82 -8.71 1.25 3.96
CA LEU A 82 -9.09 -0.06 4.52
C LEU A 82 -7.85 -0.91 4.82
N THR A 83 -6.86 -0.90 3.94
CA THR A 83 -5.59 -1.63 4.12
C THR A 83 -4.81 -1.13 5.34
N PHE A 84 -4.72 0.19 5.52
CA PHE A 84 -4.12 0.78 6.73
C PHE A 84 -4.89 0.40 7.99
N LEU A 85 -6.21 0.52 8.00
CA LEU A 85 -7.02 0.21 9.17
C LEU A 85 -6.98 -1.28 9.52
N HIS A 86 -6.98 -2.17 8.52
CA HIS A 86 -6.85 -3.61 8.71
C HIS A 86 -5.50 -3.99 9.36
N ASN A 87 -4.41 -3.33 8.94
CA ASN A 87 -3.08 -3.58 9.47
C ASN A 87 -2.71 -2.72 10.68
N ALA A 88 -3.58 -1.78 11.10
CA ALA A 88 -3.28 -0.81 12.16
C ALA A 88 -2.84 -1.48 13.47
N GLY A 89 -3.34 -2.68 13.78
CA GLY A 89 -2.93 -3.44 14.96
C GLY A 89 -1.45 -3.81 15.00
N LYS A 90 -0.82 -3.99 13.82
CA LYS A 90 0.59 -4.38 13.65
C LYS A 90 1.55 -3.18 13.71
N PHE A 91 1.04 -1.97 13.52
CA PHE A 91 1.84 -0.76 13.64
C PHE A 91 2.15 -0.45 15.11
N ASP A 92 3.33 0.13 15.33
CA ASP A 92 3.69 0.76 16.59
C ASP A 92 2.84 2.02 16.87
N SER A 93 3.11 2.70 17.99
CA SER A 93 2.37 3.91 18.36
C SER A 93 2.54 5.05 17.35
N GLN A 94 3.74 5.19 16.77
CA GLN A 94 4.04 6.20 15.76
C GLN A 94 3.25 5.94 14.47
N GLY A 95 3.29 4.71 13.96
CA GLY A 95 2.55 4.28 12.78
C GLY A 95 1.04 4.42 12.95
N LYS A 96 0.50 4.09 14.14
CA LYS A 96 -0.91 4.33 14.47
C LYS A 96 -1.27 5.81 14.42
N SER A 97 -0.41 6.70 14.93
CA SER A 97 -0.64 8.15 14.82
C SER A 97 -0.59 8.60 13.38
N PHE A 98 0.40 8.16 12.60
CA PHE A 98 0.48 8.45 11.17
C PHE A 98 -0.80 8.07 10.44
N ILE A 99 -1.30 6.83 10.61
CA ILE A 99 -2.54 6.37 9.96
C ILE A 99 -3.69 7.32 10.31
N LYS A 100 -3.90 7.58 11.61
CA LYS A 100 -4.99 8.43 12.08
C LYS A 100 -4.89 9.85 11.51
N ASP A 101 -3.72 10.46 11.58
CA ASP A 101 -3.53 11.87 11.25
C ASP A 101 -3.48 12.09 9.72
N ALA A 102 -2.85 11.19 8.97
CA ALA A 102 -2.81 11.27 7.50
C ALA A 102 -4.19 11.03 6.86
N LEU A 103 -4.95 10.03 7.33
CA LEU A 103 -6.32 9.80 6.84
C LEU A 103 -7.23 10.98 7.16
N LYS A 104 -7.13 11.55 8.37
CA LYS A 104 -7.87 12.75 8.77
C LYS A 104 -7.48 13.96 7.91
N CYS A 105 -6.20 14.16 7.62
CA CYS A 105 -5.72 15.20 6.71
C CYS A 105 -6.34 15.08 5.31
N MET A 106 -6.34 13.86 4.74
CA MET A 106 -6.93 13.65 3.42
C MET A 106 -8.44 13.86 3.44
N ALA A 107 -9.15 13.37 4.46
CA ALA A 107 -10.58 13.56 4.58
C ALA A 107 -10.97 15.05 4.62
N HIS A 108 -10.32 15.83 5.48
CA HIS A 108 -10.53 17.28 5.56
C HIS A 108 -10.16 17.99 4.25
N GLY A 109 -9.03 17.62 3.65
CA GLY A 109 -8.57 18.21 2.40
C GLY A 109 -9.52 17.95 1.23
N LEU A 110 -10.08 16.73 1.13
CA LEU A 110 -11.04 16.37 0.08
C LEU A 110 -12.30 17.21 0.23
N ARG A 111 -12.87 17.29 1.44
CA ARG A 111 -14.06 18.11 1.71
C ARG A 111 -13.84 19.58 1.35
N HIS A 112 -12.69 20.14 1.72
CA HIS A 112 -12.40 21.56 1.51
C HIS A 112 -12.02 21.89 0.06
N LYS A 113 -11.20 21.07 -0.60
CA LYS A 113 -10.70 21.35 -1.96
C LYS A 113 -11.72 21.00 -3.04
N PHE A 114 -12.56 19.99 -2.80
CA PHE A 114 -13.54 19.55 -3.81
C PHE A 114 -14.68 20.55 -4.01
N SER A 115 -15.06 21.33 -3.01
CA SER A 115 -16.14 22.32 -3.12
C SER A 115 -15.87 23.41 -4.17
N CYS A 116 -14.59 23.70 -4.47
CA CYS A 116 -14.16 24.76 -5.38
C CYS A 116 -13.43 24.24 -6.63
N ILE A 117 -13.31 22.92 -6.81
CA ILE A 117 -12.54 22.37 -7.94
C ILE A 117 -13.34 22.42 -9.24
N SER A 118 -12.63 22.61 -10.37
CA SER A 118 -13.27 22.48 -11.68
C SER A 118 -13.69 21.02 -11.93
N ARG A 119 -14.80 20.81 -12.66
CA ARG A 119 -15.27 19.48 -13.06
C ARG A 119 -14.38 18.76 -14.10
N LYS A 120 -13.21 19.29 -14.44
CA LYS A 120 -12.29 18.60 -15.37
C LYS A 120 -11.69 17.41 -14.65
N CYS A 121 -11.81 16.21 -15.21
CA CYS A 121 -11.30 14.99 -14.56
C CYS A 121 -9.81 15.08 -14.25
N LEU A 122 -9.02 15.68 -15.15
CA LEU A 122 -7.60 15.93 -14.91
C LEU A 122 -7.35 16.80 -13.67
N ALA A 123 -8.13 17.87 -13.48
CA ALA A 123 -7.97 18.77 -12.34
C ALA A 123 -8.36 18.08 -11.02
N ILE A 124 -9.40 17.24 -11.03
CA ILE A 124 -9.82 16.50 -9.84
C ILE A 124 -8.79 15.41 -9.50
N LYS A 125 -8.32 14.66 -10.50
CA LYS A 125 -7.28 13.62 -10.33
C LYS A 125 -5.99 14.23 -9.76
N GLU A 126 -5.55 15.36 -10.31
CA GLU A 126 -4.39 16.11 -9.81
C GLU A 126 -4.61 16.58 -8.37
N MET A 127 -5.79 17.14 -8.06
CA MET A 127 -6.13 17.58 -6.70
C MET A 127 -6.02 16.42 -5.69
N VAL A 128 -6.53 15.24 -6.04
CA VAL A 128 -6.49 14.06 -5.17
C VAL A 128 -5.05 13.57 -4.95
N PHE A 129 -4.24 13.43 -5.99
CA PHE A 129 -2.85 12.98 -5.85
C PHE A 129 -1.98 13.98 -5.10
N GLN A 130 -2.14 15.28 -5.37
CA GLN A 130 -1.44 16.32 -4.65
C GLN A 130 -1.81 16.32 -3.16
N LEU A 131 -3.10 16.15 -2.84
CA LEU A 131 -3.55 16.06 -1.46
C LEU A 131 -3.01 14.81 -0.75
N GLN A 132 -3.02 13.65 -1.43
CA GLN A 132 -2.47 12.41 -0.89
C GLN A 132 -0.98 12.60 -0.54
N ARG A 133 -0.19 13.14 -1.47
CA ARG A 133 1.22 13.46 -1.26
C ARG A 133 1.43 14.47 -0.14
N GLU A 134 0.66 15.57 -0.13
CA GLU A 134 0.71 16.62 0.90
C GLU A 134 0.50 16.02 2.29
N CYS A 135 -0.50 15.16 2.47
CA CYS A 135 -0.82 14.56 3.76
C CYS A 135 0.20 13.51 4.20
N TYR A 136 0.73 12.68 3.29
CA TYR A 136 1.77 11.72 3.65
C TYR A 136 3.07 12.41 4.05
N LEU A 137 3.46 13.49 3.36
CA LEU A 137 4.64 14.27 3.74
C LEU A 137 4.43 15.03 5.05
N ARG A 138 3.26 15.68 5.22
CA ARG A 138 2.92 16.44 6.44
C ARG A 138 2.96 15.57 7.70
N HIS A 139 2.62 14.29 7.59
CA HIS A 139 2.52 13.38 8.72
C HIS A 139 3.68 12.37 8.78
N ASP A 140 4.79 12.64 8.11
CA ASP A 140 6.03 11.85 8.19
C ASP A 140 5.85 10.36 7.87
N LEU A 141 5.21 10.05 6.73
CA LEU A 141 5.08 8.68 6.24
C LEU A 141 6.41 7.93 6.26
N CYS A 142 7.52 8.57 5.90
CA CYS A 142 8.82 7.91 5.87
C CYS A 142 9.30 7.47 7.25
N SER A 143 9.09 8.28 8.29
CA SER A 143 9.45 7.90 9.65
C SER A 143 8.59 6.73 10.13
N ALA A 144 7.28 6.78 9.88
CA ALA A 144 6.37 5.67 10.18
C ALA A 144 6.74 4.39 9.41
N ALA A 145 7.16 4.52 8.14
CA ALA A 145 7.55 3.39 7.30
C ALA A 145 8.84 2.72 7.78
N LYS A 146 9.84 3.49 8.22
CA LYS A 146 11.12 2.97 8.73
C LYS A 146 10.95 2.14 10.00
N GLU A 147 10.09 2.60 10.91
CA GLU A 147 9.83 1.87 12.16
C GLU A 147 8.89 0.66 11.95
N ASN A 148 8.20 0.59 10.80
CA ASN A 148 7.18 -0.43 10.50
C ASN A 148 7.37 -1.10 9.14
N VAL A 149 8.62 -1.29 8.69
CA VAL A 149 8.94 -1.80 7.33
C VAL A 149 8.24 -3.11 7.00
N ALA A 150 8.19 -4.05 7.94
CA ALA A 150 7.56 -5.35 7.70
C ALA A 150 6.06 -5.22 7.37
N VAL A 151 5.35 -4.33 8.07
CA VAL A 151 3.93 -4.08 7.83
C VAL A 151 3.73 -3.34 6.50
N MET A 152 4.59 -2.35 6.20
CA MET A 152 4.55 -1.65 4.91
C MET A 152 4.74 -2.60 3.73
N VAL A 153 5.66 -3.56 3.84
CA VAL A 153 5.88 -4.57 2.80
C VAL A 153 4.68 -5.50 2.62
N GLU A 154 4.03 -5.90 3.71
CA GLU A 154 2.83 -6.75 3.69
C GLU A 154 1.62 -6.03 3.06
N MET A 155 1.54 -4.71 3.21
CA MET A 155 0.44 -3.91 2.69
C MET A 155 0.46 -3.71 1.18
N ILE A 156 1.61 -3.88 0.52
CA ILE A 156 1.77 -3.57 -0.90
C ILE A 156 1.75 -4.86 -1.71
N HIS A 157 0.70 -5.04 -2.52
CA HIS A 157 0.61 -6.15 -3.45
C HIS A 157 0.96 -5.72 -4.87
N PHE A 158 1.55 -6.63 -5.63
CA PHE A 158 1.90 -6.40 -7.04
C PHE A 158 0.68 -6.01 -7.89
N GLN A 159 -0.49 -6.57 -7.59
CA GLN A 159 -1.74 -6.26 -8.29
C GLN A 159 -2.19 -4.82 -8.05
N ASP A 160 -1.91 -4.25 -6.88
CA ASP A 160 -2.28 -2.87 -6.53
C ASP A 160 -1.49 -1.81 -7.32
N LEU A 161 -0.41 -2.22 -8.00
CA LEU A 161 0.41 -1.34 -8.84
C LEU A 161 -0.19 -1.09 -10.22
N PHE A 162 -1.28 -1.78 -10.57
CA PHE A 162 -1.92 -1.70 -11.89
C PHE A 162 -3.44 -1.65 -11.76
N PRO A 163 -4.12 -0.60 -12.28
CA PRO A 163 -3.62 0.52 -13.07
C PRO A 163 -3.01 1.67 -12.25
N LYS A 164 -2.40 2.67 -12.91
CA LYS A 164 -1.83 3.85 -12.23
C LYS A 164 -2.89 4.62 -11.43
N GLY A 165 -2.71 4.71 -10.12
CA GLY A 165 -3.64 5.36 -9.20
C GLY A 165 -2.99 5.72 -7.85
N PRO A 166 -3.80 6.00 -6.81
CA PRO A 166 -3.33 6.37 -5.48
C PRO A 166 -2.34 5.37 -4.84
N TYR A 167 -2.46 4.07 -5.14
CA TYR A 167 -1.53 3.05 -4.64
C TYR A 167 -0.12 3.25 -5.20
N VAL A 168 -0.02 3.53 -6.50
CA VAL A 168 1.26 3.83 -7.14
C VAL A 168 1.88 5.09 -6.55
N GLU A 169 1.08 6.09 -6.21
CA GLU A 169 1.56 7.31 -5.56
C GLU A 169 2.11 7.01 -4.15
N LEU A 170 1.41 6.20 -3.35
CA LEU A 170 1.92 5.73 -2.05
C LEU A 170 3.26 5.01 -2.20
N VAL A 171 3.36 4.06 -3.14
CA VAL A 171 4.59 3.29 -3.37
C VAL A 171 5.73 4.18 -3.84
N ASN A 172 5.48 5.13 -4.74
CA ASN A 172 6.49 6.09 -5.19
C ASN A 172 7.08 6.90 -4.03
N ILE A 173 6.23 7.31 -3.07
CA ILE A 173 6.69 8.03 -1.87
C ILE A 173 7.49 7.07 -0.96
N LEU A 174 7.01 5.85 -0.73
CA LEU A 174 7.73 4.86 0.08
C LEU A 174 9.13 4.53 -0.48
N LEU A 175 9.26 4.42 -1.81
CA LEU A 175 10.55 4.20 -2.48
C LEU A 175 11.51 5.39 -2.32
N SER A 176 11.03 6.58 -1.93
CA SER A 176 11.85 7.76 -1.64
C SER A 176 12.24 7.90 -0.16
N CYS A 177 11.76 7.02 0.72
CA CYS A 177 11.97 7.15 2.17
C CYS A 177 13.35 6.73 2.69
N GLY A 178 14.17 6.09 1.84
CA GLY A 178 15.49 5.54 2.21
C GLY A 178 15.62 4.07 1.80
N GLU A 179 16.84 3.56 1.77
CA GLU A 179 17.12 2.18 1.35
C GLU A 179 16.52 1.13 2.30
N GLU A 180 16.39 1.47 3.59
CA GLU A 180 15.76 0.63 4.61
C GLU A 180 14.28 0.32 4.33
N VAL A 181 13.57 1.19 3.59
CA VAL A 181 12.20 0.97 3.13
C VAL A 181 12.20 0.47 1.68
N LYS A 182 12.99 1.13 0.81
CA LYS A 182 13.02 0.90 -0.64
C LYS A 182 13.48 -0.51 -1.00
N GLU A 183 14.55 -1.01 -0.40
CA GLU A 183 15.05 -2.35 -0.70
C GLU A 183 14.03 -3.47 -0.40
N PRO A 184 13.50 -3.59 0.83
CA PRO A 184 12.57 -4.68 1.15
C PRO A 184 11.26 -4.54 0.37
N LEU A 185 10.80 -3.32 0.10
CA LEU A 185 9.62 -3.08 -0.74
C LEU A 185 9.86 -3.53 -2.18
N THR A 186 10.96 -3.10 -2.80
CA THR A 186 11.34 -3.49 -4.17
C THR A 186 11.51 -5.00 -4.29
N ARG A 187 12.17 -5.61 -3.29
CA ARG A 187 12.36 -7.06 -3.22
C ARG A 187 11.03 -7.79 -3.14
N SER A 188 10.11 -7.35 -2.29
CA SER A 188 8.76 -7.94 -2.17
C SER A 188 7.98 -7.84 -3.48
N VAL A 189 7.94 -6.65 -4.08
CA VAL A 189 7.23 -6.42 -5.35
C VAL A 189 7.82 -7.30 -6.46
N ARG A 190 9.15 -7.43 -6.56
CA ARG A 190 9.80 -8.33 -7.51
C ARG A 190 9.43 -9.79 -7.27
N MET A 191 9.50 -10.26 -6.03
CA MET A 191 9.10 -11.63 -5.67
C MET A 191 7.64 -11.92 -6.03
N GLN A 192 6.73 -10.98 -5.74
CA GLN A 192 5.32 -11.11 -6.08
C GLN A 192 5.10 -11.10 -7.59
N CYS A 193 5.86 -10.30 -8.33
CA CYS A 193 5.84 -10.28 -9.79
C CYS A 193 6.27 -11.62 -10.38
N GLU A 194 7.37 -12.21 -9.89
CA GLU A 194 7.83 -13.56 -10.28
C GLU A 194 6.79 -14.64 -9.95
N GLN A 195 6.10 -14.52 -8.82
CA GLN A 195 5.03 -15.46 -8.45
C GLN A 195 3.80 -15.36 -9.36
N ASN A 196 3.41 -14.14 -9.76
CA ASN A 196 2.21 -13.92 -10.56
C ASN A 196 2.46 -14.09 -12.08
N TRP A 197 3.68 -13.79 -12.56
CA TRP A 197 4.00 -13.68 -14.00
C TRP A 197 5.18 -14.56 -14.44
N GLY A 198 5.86 -15.25 -13.50
CA GLY A 198 7.00 -16.12 -13.80
C GLY A 198 8.13 -15.38 -14.51
N ALA A 199 8.71 -16.01 -15.53
CA ALA A 199 9.80 -15.47 -16.33
C ALA A 199 9.45 -14.17 -17.08
N LEU A 200 8.16 -13.80 -17.19
CA LEU A 200 7.79 -12.50 -17.75
C LEU A 200 8.22 -11.36 -16.83
N CYS A 201 8.36 -11.59 -15.52
CA CYS A 201 8.82 -10.57 -14.59
C CYS A 201 10.23 -10.06 -14.93
N ASP A 202 11.14 -10.96 -15.31
CA ASP A 202 12.49 -10.62 -15.76
C ASP A 202 12.47 -9.77 -17.03
N SER A 203 11.51 -10.03 -17.92
CA SER A 203 11.31 -9.24 -19.14
C SER A 203 10.65 -7.88 -18.88
N LEU A 204 9.94 -7.70 -17.78
CA LEU A 204 9.41 -6.39 -17.37
C LEU A 204 10.46 -5.55 -16.63
N SER A 205 11.51 -6.18 -16.11
CA SER A 205 12.69 -5.51 -15.55
C SER A 205 13.57 -4.83 -16.61
N LEU A 206 13.08 -4.67 -17.85
CA LEU A 206 13.66 -3.90 -18.95
C LEU A 206 13.62 -2.38 -18.67
N CYS A 207 14.24 -1.93 -17.57
CA CYS A 207 14.70 -0.55 -17.35
C CYS A 207 15.56 -0.42 -16.07
N THR A 208 16.42 -1.38 -15.76
CA THR A 208 17.53 -1.17 -14.81
C THR A 208 18.84 -1.63 -15.42
N SER A 209 19.28 -0.94 -16.46
CA SER A 209 20.63 -1.05 -16.98
C SER A 209 21.61 -0.35 -16.01
N LEU A 210 21.97 -1.03 -14.93
CA LEU A 210 23.30 -0.85 -14.34
C LEU A 210 24.23 -1.81 -15.07
N ALA A 211 24.76 -1.36 -16.21
CA ALA A 211 25.88 -2.04 -16.84
C ALA A 211 27.07 -1.94 -15.87
N PRO A 212 27.74 -3.05 -15.48
CA PRO A 212 29.05 -2.95 -14.86
C PRO A 212 30.06 -2.42 -15.90
N PRO A 213 31.06 -1.62 -15.51
CA PRO A 213 32.09 -1.16 -16.42
C PRO A 213 32.83 -2.37 -17.02
N PRO A 214 33.08 -2.40 -18.35
CA PRO A 214 33.78 -3.52 -18.97
C PRO A 214 35.26 -3.45 -18.61
N GLY A 215 35.75 -4.44 -17.87
CA GLY A 215 37.18 -4.60 -17.65
C GLY A 215 37.53 -5.32 -16.37
N GLN A 216 37.29 -6.63 -16.31
CA GLN A 216 38.08 -7.55 -15.48
C GLN A 216 37.89 -8.97 -16.02
N THR A 217 38.92 -9.43 -16.73
CA THR A 217 39.10 -10.79 -17.24
C THR A 217 39.23 -11.79 -16.08
N PRO A 218 38.64 -13.00 -16.17
CA PRO A 218 38.91 -14.07 -15.21
C PRO A 218 40.24 -14.79 -15.57
N PRO A 219 41.11 -15.13 -14.61
CA PRO A 219 42.23 -16.02 -14.89
C PRO A 219 41.79 -17.48 -14.73
N ASP A 220 42.02 -18.22 -15.80
CA ASP A 220 41.79 -19.64 -16.02
C ASP A 220 42.69 -20.54 -15.14
N HIS A 221 42.15 -21.71 -14.79
CA HIS A 221 42.85 -22.81 -14.14
C HIS A 221 43.94 -23.43 -15.04
N ARG A 222 45.17 -23.58 -14.53
CA ARG A 222 46.09 -24.66 -14.94
C ARG A 222 46.82 -25.28 -13.75
N ARG A 223 46.58 -26.58 -13.56
CA ARG A 223 47.35 -27.54 -12.75
C ARG A 223 48.70 -27.85 -13.43
N PRO A 224 49.71 -28.24 -12.63
CA PRO A 224 50.57 -29.37 -13.00
C PRO A 224 50.61 -30.47 -11.92
N SER A 225 50.47 -31.74 -12.35
CA SER A 225 50.95 -32.96 -11.67
C SER A 225 52.49 -33.01 -11.71
N SER A 226 53.31 -33.73 -10.93
CA SER A 226 53.23 -34.83 -9.95
C SER A 226 54.61 -34.95 -9.26
N ALA A 227 54.70 -35.45 -8.02
CA ALA A 227 55.68 -36.47 -7.57
C ALA A 227 55.58 -36.76 -6.05
N HIS A 228 55.35 -38.05 -5.72
CA HIS A 228 55.88 -38.87 -4.59
C HIS A 228 55.77 -38.34 -3.13
N SER A 229 55.28 -39.06 -2.09
CA SER A 229 55.15 -40.50 -1.81
C SER A 229 54.09 -40.79 -0.72
N GLU A 230 53.50 -41.99 -0.75
CA GLU A 230 52.63 -42.70 0.22
C GLU A 230 53.35 -43.11 1.55
N PRO A 231 52.73 -43.86 2.51
CA PRO A 231 51.43 -43.71 3.18
C PRO A 231 51.53 -43.95 4.72
N ASP A 232 50.49 -43.67 5.51
CA ASP A 232 50.05 -44.62 6.57
C ASP A 232 48.72 -44.20 7.25
N HIS A 233 47.86 -45.18 7.44
CA HIS A 233 46.68 -45.21 8.31
C HIS A 233 46.85 -46.47 9.16
N PRO A 234 46.46 -46.53 10.45
CA PRO A 234 45.02 -46.60 10.75
C PRO A 234 44.56 -46.08 12.14
N ARG A 235 43.25 -45.79 12.27
CA ARG A 235 42.46 -45.84 13.54
C ARG A 235 42.18 -47.33 13.88
N PRO A 236 41.84 -47.79 15.12
CA PRO A 236 40.77 -47.24 15.98
C PRO A 236 40.84 -47.52 17.52
N SER A 237 39.77 -47.16 18.24
CA SER A 237 39.27 -47.73 19.53
C SER A 237 39.97 -47.27 20.82
N ARG A 238 39.37 -47.16 22.03
CA ARG A 238 38.03 -47.42 22.61
C ARG A 238 38.07 -46.95 24.10
N GLN A 239 36.92 -47.04 24.78
CA GLN A 239 36.70 -47.12 26.25
C GLN A 239 36.75 -45.75 26.98
N GLY A 240 35.70 -45.29 27.68
CA GLY A 240 34.86 -45.92 28.73
C GLY A 240 35.29 -45.31 30.09
N ASP A 241 34.48 -45.05 31.11
CA ASP A 241 33.13 -45.47 31.46
C ASP A 241 32.71 -44.71 32.76
N LYS A 242 31.40 -44.56 33.00
CA LYS A 242 30.68 -44.51 34.32
C LYS A 242 31.00 -43.43 35.38
N ASP A 243 30.12 -43.03 36.32
CA ASP A 243 28.79 -43.42 36.89
C ASP A 243 28.40 -42.23 37.83
N LYS A 244 27.15 -41.79 38.09
CA LYS A 244 26.16 -42.25 39.10
C LYS A 244 25.08 -41.13 39.24
N ILE A 245 23.78 -41.35 39.04
CA ILE A 245 22.70 -41.81 39.97
C ILE A 245 22.31 -40.87 41.14
N SER A 246 21.09 -40.30 41.08
CA SER A 246 20.02 -40.29 42.10
C SER A 246 19.12 -39.04 41.98
N LYS A 247 17.85 -38.93 42.39
CA LYS A 247 16.68 -39.81 42.64
C LYS A 247 15.57 -38.89 43.23
N GLY A 248 14.29 -39.07 42.85
CA GLY A 248 13.08 -38.61 43.58
C GLY A 248 12.60 -37.18 43.28
N GLY A 249 11.32 -36.81 43.29
CA GLY A 249 10.05 -37.49 43.59
C GLY A 249 8.95 -36.44 43.87
N PHE A 250 7.75 -36.65 43.31
CA PHE A 250 6.38 -36.22 43.72
C PHE A 250 6.12 -34.87 44.45
N ASN A 251 5.21 -34.01 43.92
CA ASN A 251 3.82 -33.82 44.40
C ASN A 251 3.12 -32.50 43.96
N ALA A 252 1.84 -32.69 43.56
CA ALA A 252 0.60 -31.92 43.76
C ALA A 252 0.53 -30.39 44.04
N HIS A 253 -0.38 -29.75 43.28
CA HIS A 253 -1.17 -28.50 43.47
C HIS A 253 -1.91 -28.37 44.84
N PRO A 254 -2.80 -27.38 45.07
CA PRO A 254 -2.77 -25.89 44.95
C PRO A 254 -3.34 -25.22 46.24
N ARG A 255 -3.47 -23.87 46.29
CA ARG A 255 -4.41 -23.04 47.13
C ARG A 255 -3.88 -21.60 47.21
N SER A 256 -4.63 -20.52 47.42
CA SER A 256 -6.04 -20.15 47.30
C SER A 256 -6.16 -18.67 47.70
N ARG A 257 -7.19 -17.95 47.20
CA ARG A 257 -8.08 -17.04 47.97
C ARG A 257 -7.43 -15.75 48.53
N SER A 258 -7.99 -14.55 48.41
CA SER A 258 -9.32 -14.18 48.94
C SER A 258 -9.62 -12.68 48.70
N GLN A 259 -10.91 -12.38 48.45
CA GLN A 259 -11.71 -11.26 48.99
C GLN A 259 -11.55 -9.81 48.46
N GLY A 260 -12.67 -9.26 47.92
CA GLY A 260 -12.98 -7.82 47.90
C GLY A 260 -13.55 -7.35 49.26
N PRO A 261 -14.53 -6.40 49.39
CA PRO A 261 -15.04 -5.37 48.47
C PRO A 261 -15.27 -3.96 49.13
N ARG A 262 -15.67 -2.97 48.30
CA ARG A 262 -16.58 -1.81 48.55
C ARG A 262 -16.16 -0.58 49.40
N ARG A 263 -16.66 0.58 48.92
CA ARG A 263 -17.11 1.87 49.53
C ARG A 263 -16.37 3.07 48.91
N GLN A 264 -16.92 4.27 48.69
CA GLN A 264 -18.23 4.92 48.84
C GLN A 264 -18.11 6.27 48.07
N SER A 265 -19.22 6.77 47.52
CA SER A 265 -19.40 8.18 47.10
C SER A 265 -19.64 9.07 48.33
N PRO A 266 -19.44 10.40 48.27
CA PRO A 266 -20.59 11.28 47.99
C PRO A 266 -20.33 12.57 47.17
N ASP A 267 -21.42 13.00 46.51
CA ASP A 267 -21.89 14.30 46.01
C ASP A 267 -21.03 15.57 45.96
N ALA A 268 -21.14 16.27 44.82
CA ALA A 268 -21.37 17.71 44.74
C ALA A 268 -22.22 18.04 43.50
N GLY A 269 -23.32 18.75 43.70
CA GLY A 269 -24.35 19.00 42.69
C GLY A 269 -24.27 20.36 41.97
N VAL A 270 -25.01 20.38 40.85
CA VAL A 270 -25.89 21.45 40.32
C VAL A 270 -25.26 22.80 39.95
N LEU A 271 -25.22 23.10 38.64
CA LEU A 271 -26.12 24.09 38.02
C LEU A 271 -26.01 24.03 36.48
N ALA A 272 -27.15 23.86 35.84
CA ALA A 272 -27.34 24.04 34.40
C ALA A 272 -27.72 25.50 34.16
N GLU A 273 -27.13 26.13 33.16
CA GLU A 273 -27.75 27.26 32.48
C GLU A 273 -27.41 27.22 30.99
N GLN A 274 -28.48 27.27 30.21
CA GLN A 274 -28.56 27.20 28.76
C GLN A 274 -28.98 28.60 28.33
N ASP A 275 -28.19 29.30 27.51
CA ASP A 275 -28.68 30.51 26.88
C ASP A 275 -28.04 30.78 25.50
N HIS A 276 -28.92 31.03 24.53
CA HIS A 276 -28.78 31.71 23.25
C HIS A 276 -30.22 31.74 22.65
N PRO A 277 -30.64 32.73 21.83
CA PRO A 277 -29.90 33.86 21.27
C PRO A 277 -30.65 35.23 21.36
N GLU A 278 -29.92 36.35 21.28
CA GLU A 278 -30.51 37.67 21.00
C GLU A 278 -30.28 38.10 19.55
N ALA A 279 -31.39 38.35 18.86
CA ALA A 279 -31.46 38.99 17.56
C ALA A 279 -31.37 40.51 17.74
N THR A 280 -30.52 41.17 16.97
CA THR A 280 -30.63 42.62 16.74
C THR A 280 -30.69 42.88 15.24
N GLY A 281 -31.86 43.31 14.79
CA GLY A 281 -32.01 44.12 13.60
C GLY A 281 -32.23 45.58 14.00
N ILE A 282 -31.65 46.52 13.25
CA ILE A 282 -32.27 47.77 12.73
C ILE A 282 -31.21 48.53 11.90
N ARG A 283 -31.36 48.44 10.57
CA ARG A 283 -31.49 49.52 9.56
C ARG A 283 -30.96 50.93 9.90
N ARG A 284 -29.94 51.42 9.18
CA ARG A 284 -30.03 52.53 8.19
C ARG A 284 -28.73 52.67 7.41
#